data_AF-U7HTC4-F1
#
_entry.id   AF-U7HTC4-F1
#
_cell.length_a   1.000
_cell.length_b   1.000
_cell.length_c   1.000
_cell.angle_alpha   90.00
_cell.angle_beta   90.00
_cell.angle_gamma   90.00
#
_symmetry.space_group_name_H-M   'P 1'
#
loop_
_entity.id
_entity.type
_entity.pdbx_description
1 polymer ?
#
loop_
_entity_poly.entity_id
_entity_poly.type
_entity_poly.pdbx_seq_one_letter_code
_entity_poly.pdbx_strand_id
1 'polypeptide(L)'
;MATKSSHRNYPALRIIATWNKLFGYIIGALILLSGFITLFGEGNNALGLGLILGAIVVVVASIAVAETIQVFLDTEGNTRSAADSLQQLVDLTQKRQSPPSSTPPSKLREKPEPAGTVSLESERGKSIKKLIVSLTDDGMSAEQIAAELNEEAMPTFDDLPRWTAESVRQHMPLI
;
A
#
# COMPACT_ATOMS: atom_id res chain seq x y z
N MET A 1 6.56 -8.37 11.65
CA MET A 1 6.08 -6.97 11.54
C MET A 1 6.25 -6.57 10.09
N ALA A 2 5.21 -6.70 9.27
CA ALA A 2 5.21 -6.32 7.87
C ALA A 2 4.56 -4.93 7.75
N THR A 3 5.30 -3.98 7.17
CA THR A 3 4.81 -2.64 6.85
C THR A 3 3.78 -2.74 5.73
N LYS A 4 2.49 -2.52 6.05
CA LYS A 4 1.43 -2.29 5.07
C LYS A 4 1.90 -1.22 4.08
N SER A 5 1.94 -1.57 2.80
CA SER A 5 2.29 -0.67 1.72
C SER A 5 1.28 0.48 1.63
N SER A 6 1.69 1.66 2.11
CA SER A 6 0.98 2.94 1.99
C SER A 6 1.01 3.45 0.54
N HIS A 7 0.60 2.60 -0.41
CA HIS A 7 0.90 2.81 -1.82
C HIS A 7 -0.25 3.46 -2.63
N ARG A 8 -1.33 3.92 -1.98
CA ARG A 8 -2.62 4.13 -2.70
C ARG A 8 -3.35 5.48 -2.57
N ASN A 9 -2.90 6.48 -1.81
CA ASN A 9 -3.78 7.63 -1.49
C ASN A 9 -3.47 9.02 -2.09
N TYR A 10 -2.45 9.21 -2.95
CA TYR A 10 -2.16 10.53 -3.54
C TYR A 10 -1.73 10.49 -5.03
N PRO A 11 -2.66 10.24 -5.96
CA PRO A 11 -2.33 10.17 -7.40
C PRO A 11 -1.86 11.51 -7.97
N ALA A 12 -2.46 12.63 -7.56
CA ALA A 12 -2.15 13.95 -8.11
C ALA A 12 -0.72 14.42 -7.79
N LEU A 13 -0.24 14.21 -6.56
CA LEU A 13 1.11 14.62 -6.20
C LEU A 13 2.19 13.68 -6.75
N ARG A 14 1.89 12.39 -6.96
CA ARG A 14 2.78 11.49 -7.72
C ARG A 14 2.92 11.94 -9.17
N ILE A 15 1.83 12.40 -9.79
CA ILE A 15 1.88 12.97 -11.13
C ILE A 15 2.79 14.20 -11.16
N ILE A 16 2.65 15.13 -10.20
CA ILE A 16 3.51 16.33 -10.12
C ILE A 16 4.99 15.96 -9.90
N ALA A 17 5.30 15.04 -8.98
CA ALA A 17 6.66 14.58 -8.74
C ALA A 17 7.26 13.88 -9.97
N THR A 18 6.45 13.10 -10.70
CA THR A 18 6.87 12.43 -11.94
C THR A 18 7.11 13.46 -13.05
N TRP A 19 6.25 14.48 -13.17
CA TRP A 19 6.46 15.59 -14.10
C TRP A 19 7.74 16.38 -13.80
N ASN A 20 8.06 16.59 -12.52
CA ASN A 20 9.27 17.30 -12.14
C ASN A 20 10.53 16.48 -12.45
N LYS A 21 10.51 15.15 -12.21
CA LYS A 21 11.58 14.23 -12.64
C LYS A 21 11.73 14.23 -14.17
N LEU A 22 10.61 14.16 -14.90
CA LEU A 22 10.60 14.17 -16.36
C LEU A 22 11.19 15.47 -16.92
N PHE A 23 10.79 16.62 -16.35
CA PHE A 23 11.33 17.92 -16.75
C PHE A 23 12.83 18.03 -16.47
N GLY A 24 13.28 17.56 -15.30
CA GLY A 24 14.70 17.47 -14.96
C GLY A 24 15.49 16.61 -15.95
N TYR A 25 14.96 15.47 -16.37
CA TYR A 25 15.59 14.62 -17.39
C TYR A 25 15.63 15.28 -18.78
N ILE A 26 14.57 15.95 -19.19
CA ILE A 26 14.53 16.66 -20.49
C ILE A 26 15.57 17.78 -20.51
N ILE A 27 15.60 18.63 -19.48
CA ILE A 27 16.59 19.70 -19.37
C ILE A 27 18.00 19.13 -19.28
N GLY A 28 18.21 18.13 -18.42
CA GLY A 28 19.50 17.46 -18.26
C GLY A 28 20.01 16.87 -19.59
N ALA A 29 19.15 16.21 -20.36
CA ALA A 29 19.48 15.66 -21.67
C ALA A 29 19.84 16.75 -22.69
N LEU A 30 19.13 17.88 -22.70
CA LEU A 30 19.43 19.01 -23.58
C LEU A 30 20.78 19.65 -23.25
N ILE A 31 21.08 19.85 -21.95
CA ILE A 31 22.38 20.41 -21.52
C ILE A 31 23.50 19.42 -21.83
N LEU A 32 23.30 18.12 -21.59
CA LEU A 32 24.26 17.07 -21.94
C LEU A 32 24.55 17.06 -23.45
N LEU A 33 23.51 17.12 -24.28
CA LEU A 33 23.64 17.16 -25.73
C LEU A 33 24.40 18.41 -26.19
N SER A 34 24.07 19.58 -25.62
CA SER A 34 24.78 20.83 -25.88
C SER A 34 26.26 20.75 -25.46
N GLY A 35 26.54 20.14 -24.31
CA GLY A 35 27.89 19.88 -23.82
C GLY A 35 28.67 18.97 -24.77
N PHE A 36 28.06 17.89 -25.26
CA PHE A 36 28.64 17.00 -26.26
C PHE A 36 28.95 17.72 -27.58
N ILE A 37 27.99 18.48 -28.13
CA ILE A 37 28.21 19.25 -29.36
C ILE A 37 29.38 20.23 -29.18
N THR A 38 29.47 20.86 -28.01
CA THR A 38 30.55 21.82 -27.69
C THR A 38 31.90 21.13 -27.54
N LEU A 39 31.94 19.92 -26.97
CA LEU A 39 33.17 19.18 -26.66
C LEU A 39 33.77 18.47 -27.88
N PHE A 40 32.92 18.07 -28.83
CA PHE A 40 33.34 17.42 -30.09
C PHE A 40 33.37 18.38 -31.29
N GLY A 41 32.85 19.60 -31.15
CA GLY A 41 32.99 20.66 -32.14
C GLY A 41 34.34 21.39 -32.02
N GLU A 42 34.53 22.43 -32.82
CA GLU A 42 35.67 23.37 -32.70
C GLU A 42 35.58 24.27 -31.45
N GLY A 43 34.78 23.88 -30.46
CA GLY A 43 34.46 24.65 -29.28
C GLY A 43 35.54 24.59 -28.19
N ASN A 44 35.34 25.39 -27.14
CA ASN A 44 36.19 25.36 -25.96
C ASN A 44 35.89 24.10 -25.12
N ASN A 45 36.83 23.15 -25.10
CA ASN A 45 36.72 21.91 -24.32
C ASN A 45 36.39 22.14 -22.84
N ALA A 46 36.89 23.23 -22.23
CA ALA A 46 36.59 23.57 -20.85
C ALA A 46 35.10 23.95 -20.65
N LEU A 47 34.50 24.62 -21.64
CA LEU A 47 33.07 24.94 -21.64
C LEU A 47 32.24 23.66 -21.79
N GLY A 48 32.62 22.76 -22.70
CA GLY A 48 31.93 21.49 -22.91
C GLY A 48 31.92 20.62 -21.65
N LEU A 49 33.07 20.48 -20.99
CA LEU A 49 33.19 19.76 -19.71
C LEU A 49 32.37 20.41 -18.60
N GLY A 50 32.38 21.74 -18.53
CA GLY A 50 31.57 22.51 -17.58
C GLY A 50 30.07 22.28 -17.76
N LEU A 51 29.58 22.23 -19.01
CA LEU A 51 28.18 21.94 -19.33
C LEU A 51 27.77 20.52 -18.93
N ILE A 52 28.63 19.52 -19.20
CA ILE A 52 28.36 18.12 -18.82
C ILE A 52 28.27 17.97 -17.30
N LEU A 53 29.24 18.55 -16.57
CA LEU A 53 29.21 18.54 -15.10
C LEU A 53 27.98 19.29 -14.56
N GLY A 54 27.65 20.45 -15.13
CA GLY A 54 26.46 21.21 -14.79
C GLY A 54 25.17 20.41 -15.01
N ALA A 55 25.06 19.68 -16.12
CA ALA A 55 23.92 18.83 -16.41
C ALA A 55 23.72 17.74 -15.35
N ILE A 56 24.80 17.08 -14.92
CA ILE A 56 24.75 16.05 -13.86
C ILE A 56 24.24 16.67 -12.55
N VAL A 57 24.77 17.83 -12.17
CA VAL A 57 24.35 18.53 -10.95
C VAL A 57 22.86 18.90 -11.01
N VAL A 58 22.39 19.41 -12.14
CA VAL A 58 20.97 19.75 -12.34
C VAL A 58 20.08 18.50 -12.21
N VAL A 59 20.45 17.39 -12.84
CA VAL A 59 19.68 16.13 -12.76
C VAL A 59 19.62 15.62 -11.32
N VAL A 60 20.76 15.59 -10.61
CA VAL A 60 20.81 15.15 -9.21
C VAL A 60 19.95 16.06 -8.33
N ALA A 61 20.04 17.38 -8.51
CA ALA A 61 19.22 18.33 -7.78
C ALA A 61 17.72 18.13 -8.06
N SER A 62 17.32 17.92 -9.31
CA SER A 62 15.93 17.63 -9.68
C SER A 62 15.41 16.34 -9.06
N ILE A 63 16.23 15.28 -9.01
CA ILE A 63 15.88 14.01 -8.34
C ILE A 63 15.68 14.25 -6.84
N ALA A 64 16.61 14.97 -6.19
CA ALA A 64 16.54 15.26 -4.76
C ALA A 64 15.28 16.07 -4.38
N VAL A 65 14.90 17.06 -5.20
CA VAL A 65 13.65 17.80 -5.02
C VAL A 65 12.44 16.87 -5.11
N ALA A 66 12.42 15.97 -6.09
CA ALA A 66 11.31 15.04 -6.25
C ALA A 66 11.21 14.02 -5.11
N GLU A 67 12.33 13.54 -4.58
CA GLU A 67 12.35 12.67 -3.39
C GLU A 67 11.88 13.42 -2.14
N THR A 68 12.28 14.68 -1.97
CA THR A 68 11.83 15.52 -0.84
C THR A 68 10.31 15.65 -0.82
N ILE A 69 9.68 15.85 -1.99
CA ILE A 69 8.22 15.91 -2.12
C ILE A 69 7.58 14.56 -1.74
N GLN A 70 8.18 13.44 -2.13
CA GLN A 70 7.69 12.11 -1.77
C GLN A 70 7.76 11.87 -0.25
N VAL A 71 8.89 12.20 0.39
CA VAL A 71 9.05 12.08 1.85
C VAL A 71 8.03 12.93 2.61
N PHE A 72 7.78 14.15 2.13
CA PHE A 72 6.80 15.03 2.74
C PHE A 72 5.38 14.43 2.69
N LEU A 73 5.00 13.88 1.53
CA LEU A 73 3.71 13.20 1.34
C LEU A 73 3.54 11.97 2.22
N ASP A 74 4.60 11.16 2.32
CA ASP A 74 4.57 9.96 3.17
C ASP A 74 4.42 10.34 4.64
N THR A 75 5.04 11.45 5.06
CA THR A 75 4.91 11.97 6.43
C THR A 75 3.50 12.50 6.71
N GLU A 76 2.90 13.22 5.75
CA GLU A 76 1.52 13.71 5.88
C GLU A 76 0.51 12.56 5.95
N GLY A 77 0.67 11.55 5.08
CA GLY A 77 -0.18 10.36 5.06
C GLY A 77 -0.11 9.58 6.38
N ASN A 78 1.10 9.40 6.92
CA ASN A 78 1.29 8.69 8.19
C ASN A 78 0.67 9.46 9.37
N THR A 79 0.74 10.78 9.34
CA THR A 79 0.15 11.64 10.39
C THR A 79 -1.38 11.58 10.37
N ARG A 80 -2.01 11.59 9.18
CA ARG A 80 -3.47 11.40 9.07
C ARG A 80 -3.93 10.02 9.55
N SER A 81 -3.22 8.96 9.16
CA SER A 81 -3.57 7.60 9.59
C SER A 81 -3.42 7.41 11.11
N ALA A 82 -2.42 8.05 11.73
CA ALA A 82 -2.26 8.09 13.18
C ALA A 82 -3.42 8.84 13.86
N ALA A 83 -3.88 9.96 13.29
CA ALA A 83 -5.03 10.70 13.80
C ALA A 83 -6.33 9.87 13.75
N ASP A 84 -6.61 9.20 12.63
CA ASP A 84 -7.79 8.32 12.49
C ASP A 84 -7.77 7.17 13.51
N SER A 85 -6.59 6.57 13.73
CA SER A 85 -6.42 5.49 14.71
C SER A 85 -6.67 5.97 16.15
N LEU A 86 -6.20 7.17 16.48
CA LEU A 86 -6.48 7.79 17.78
C LEU A 86 -7.98 8.10 17.94
N GLN A 87 -8.64 8.58 16.88
CA GLN A 87 -10.06 8.88 16.91
C GLN A 87 -10.90 7.60 17.11
N GLN A 88 -10.53 6.50 16.44
CA GLN A 88 -11.17 5.20 16.63
C GLN A 88 -11.01 4.69 18.08
N LEU A 89 -9.85 4.91 18.71
CA LEU A 89 -9.63 4.55 20.10
C LEU A 89 -10.46 5.41 21.07
N VAL A 90 -10.60 6.71 20.78
CA VAL A 90 -11.48 7.62 21.54
C VAL A 90 -12.93 7.15 21.44
N ASP A 91 -13.41 6.84 20.23
CA ASP A 91 -14.77 6.35 19.99
C ASP A 91 -15.04 5.02 20.73
N LEU A 92 -14.08 4.10 20.73
CA LEU A 92 -14.19 2.83 21.47
C LEU A 92 -14.20 3.03 22.98
N THR A 93 -13.44 4.02 23.48
CA THR A 93 -13.41 4.37 24.91
C THR A 93 -14.73 5.01 25.33
N GLN A 94 -15.25 5.93 24.52
CA GLN A 94 -16.54 6.58 24.76
C GLN A 94 -17.70 5.57 24.68
N LYS A 95 -17.67 4.65 23.72
CA LYS A 95 -18.65 3.55 23.60
C LYS A 95 -18.61 2.56 24.75
N ARG A 96 -17.45 2.37 25.40
CA ARG A 96 -17.33 1.58 26.64
C ARG A 96 -17.79 2.32 27.90
N GLN A 97 -17.77 3.66 27.90
CA GLN A 97 -18.21 4.47 29.03
C GLN A 97 -19.72 4.76 29.05
N SER A 98 -20.45 4.50 27.96
CA SER A 98 -21.90 4.44 27.99
C SER A 98 -22.34 3.29 28.91
N PRO A 99 -23.02 3.53 30.04
CA PRO A 99 -23.42 2.46 30.94
C PRO A 99 -24.35 1.48 30.20
N PRO A 100 -24.25 0.16 30.46
CA PRO A 100 -25.22 -0.78 29.93
C PRO A 100 -26.60 -0.36 30.45
N SER A 101 -27.49 -0.02 29.53
CA SER A 101 -28.92 0.06 29.79
C SER A 101 -29.34 -1.27 30.44
N SER A 102 -29.67 -1.19 31.72
CA SER A 102 -30.10 -2.30 32.56
C SER A 102 -31.41 -2.87 32.03
N THR A 103 -31.31 -3.84 31.13
CA THR A 103 -32.41 -4.79 30.88
C THR A 103 -32.08 -6.05 31.68
N PRO A 104 -32.88 -6.46 32.68
CA PRO A 104 -32.58 -7.64 33.46
C PRO A 104 -32.93 -8.90 32.65
N PRO A 105 -31.99 -9.82 32.38
CA PRO A 105 -32.37 -11.14 31.89
C PRO A 105 -32.76 -12.00 33.09
N SER A 106 -34.04 -12.32 33.14
CA SER A 106 -34.64 -13.28 34.05
C SER A 106 -34.24 -14.72 33.67
N LYS A 107 -33.88 -15.51 34.68
CA LYS A 107 -33.91 -16.99 34.78
C LYS A 107 -32.76 -17.82 34.18
N LEU A 108 -31.84 -18.21 35.07
CA LEU A 108 -31.49 -19.58 35.48
C LEU A 108 -31.84 -20.76 34.53
N ARG A 109 -30.80 -21.35 33.92
CA ARG A 109 -30.51 -22.78 33.58
C ARG A 109 -29.51 -22.76 32.41
N GLU A 110 -28.44 -23.54 32.30
CA GLU A 110 -28.16 -24.89 32.79
C GLU A 110 -26.63 -25.15 32.66
N LYS A 111 -26.03 -25.82 33.64
CA LYS A 111 -24.91 -26.79 33.61
C LYS A 111 -23.71 -26.56 32.64
N PRO A 112 -22.46 -26.45 33.13
CA PRO A 112 -21.27 -26.54 32.28
C PRO A 112 -20.93 -28.01 31.97
N GLU A 113 -21.09 -28.42 30.71
CA GLU A 113 -20.43 -29.61 30.15
C GLU A 113 -19.10 -29.20 29.50
N PRO A 114 -18.09 -30.10 29.49
CA PRO A 114 -16.69 -29.73 29.33
C PRO A 114 -16.35 -29.40 27.87
N ALA A 115 -15.49 -28.39 27.74
CA ALA A 115 -14.71 -27.98 26.57
C ALA A 115 -14.64 -28.98 25.42
N GLY A 116 -15.66 -28.96 24.56
CA GLY A 116 -15.52 -29.38 23.17
C GLY A 116 -14.62 -28.36 22.47
N THR A 117 -13.52 -28.84 21.90
CA THR A 117 -12.64 -28.13 20.96
C THR A 117 -13.47 -27.38 19.93
N VAL A 118 -13.74 -26.09 20.17
CA VAL A 118 -14.35 -25.21 19.19
C VAL A 118 -13.34 -25.04 18.07
N SER A 119 -13.64 -25.71 16.96
CA SER A 119 -12.86 -25.76 15.72
C SER A 119 -12.48 -24.34 15.26
N LEU A 120 -11.23 -23.97 15.54
CA LEU A 120 -10.57 -22.75 15.09
C LEU A 120 -10.52 -22.61 13.56
N GLU A 121 -10.77 -23.69 12.81
CA GLU A 121 -10.89 -23.69 11.35
C GLU A 121 -12.14 -22.93 10.87
N SER A 122 -13.26 -23.03 11.60
CA SER A 122 -14.54 -22.44 11.19
C SER A 122 -14.49 -20.91 11.11
N GLU A 123 -13.82 -20.26 12.06
CA GLU A 123 -13.71 -18.80 12.11
C GLU A 123 -12.65 -18.26 11.15
N ARG A 124 -11.54 -18.98 10.98
CA ARG A 124 -10.49 -18.61 10.02
C ARG A 124 -11.00 -18.71 8.58
N GLY A 125 -11.74 -19.76 8.25
CA GLY A 125 -12.32 -19.93 6.92
C GLY A 125 -13.29 -18.81 6.54
N LYS A 126 -14.11 -18.35 7.49
CA LYS A 126 -15.01 -17.20 7.27
C LYS A 126 -14.24 -15.91 7.02
N SER A 127 -13.12 -15.70 7.74
CA SER A 127 -12.26 -14.53 7.55
C SER A 127 -11.60 -14.50 6.17
N ILE A 128 -11.13 -15.66 5.68
CA ILE A 128 -10.49 -15.77 4.36
C ILE A 128 -11.52 -15.55 3.24
N LYS A 129 -12.73 -16.10 3.38
CA LYS A 129 -13.79 -15.89 2.39
C LYS A 129 -14.17 -14.41 2.30
N LYS A 130 -14.26 -13.72 3.44
CA LYS A 130 -14.54 -12.28 3.49
C LYS A 130 -13.41 -11.47 2.83
N LEU A 131 -12.16 -11.88 3.01
CA LEU A 131 -11.00 -11.26 2.36
C LEU A 131 -11.05 -11.42 0.83
N ILE A 132 -11.35 -12.63 0.32
CA ILE A 132 -11.50 -12.89 -1.11
C ILE A 132 -12.59 -12.00 -1.72
N VAL A 133 -13.72 -11.84 -1.03
CA VAL A 133 -14.80 -10.93 -1.46
C VAL A 133 -14.32 -9.48 -1.49
N SER A 134 -13.66 -8.98 -0.44
CA SER A 134 -13.16 -7.59 -0.45
C SER A 134 -12.13 -7.32 -1.55
N LEU A 135 -11.25 -8.28 -1.85
CA LEU A 135 -10.26 -8.13 -2.92
C LEU A 135 -10.92 -8.20 -4.31
N THR A 136 -12.01 -8.95 -4.44
CA THR A 136 -12.83 -8.98 -5.66
C THR A 136 -13.56 -7.66 -5.87
N ASP A 137 -14.14 -7.09 -4.81
CA ASP A 137 -14.80 -5.78 -4.83
C ASP A 137 -13.81 -4.65 -5.19
N ASP A 138 -12.53 -4.81 -4.80
CA ASP A 138 -11.42 -3.93 -5.18
C ASP A 138 -10.97 -4.09 -6.65
N GLY A 139 -11.62 -4.98 -7.42
CA GLY A 139 -11.38 -5.19 -8.84
C GLY A 139 -10.19 -6.09 -9.17
N MET A 140 -9.68 -6.86 -8.20
CA MET A 140 -8.58 -7.80 -8.45
C MET A 140 -9.05 -9.06 -9.17
N SER A 141 -8.21 -9.58 -10.07
CA SER A 141 -8.47 -10.85 -10.73
C SER A 141 -8.18 -12.03 -9.79
N ALA A 142 -8.79 -13.19 -10.06
CA ALA A 142 -8.58 -14.40 -9.26
C ALA A 142 -7.09 -14.82 -9.18
N GLU A 143 -6.32 -14.54 -10.23
CA GLU A 143 -4.88 -14.80 -10.29
C GLU A 143 -4.10 -13.89 -9.34
N GLN A 144 -4.49 -12.61 -9.25
CA GLN A 144 -3.87 -11.64 -8.35
C GLN A 144 -4.17 -11.96 -6.88
N ILE A 145 -5.43 -12.30 -6.59
CA ILE A 145 -5.85 -12.71 -5.24
C ILE A 145 -5.11 -13.99 -4.81
N ALA A 146 -4.98 -14.98 -5.70
CA ALA A 146 -4.24 -16.19 -5.40
C ALA A 146 -2.75 -15.91 -5.14
N ALA A 147 -2.13 -14.99 -5.88
CA ALA A 147 -0.76 -14.58 -5.64
C ALA A 147 -0.58 -13.91 -4.26
N GLU A 148 -1.48 -12.99 -3.91
CA GLU A 148 -1.44 -12.26 -2.64
C GLU A 148 -1.69 -13.19 -1.43
N LEU A 149 -2.64 -14.13 -1.54
CA LEU A 149 -2.88 -15.12 -0.49
C LEU A 149 -1.69 -16.07 -0.28
N ASN A 150 -0.97 -16.42 -1.35
CA ASN A 150 0.24 -17.24 -1.26
C ASN A 150 1.43 -16.46 -0.68
N GLU A 151 1.57 -15.18 -1.03
CA GLU A 151 2.61 -14.30 -0.51
C GLU A 151 2.47 -14.12 1.01
N GLU A 152 1.23 -13.98 1.50
CA GLU A 152 0.91 -13.89 2.92
C GLU A 152 0.86 -15.25 3.64
N ALA A 153 1.26 -16.34 2.96
CA ALA A 153 1.26 -17.71 3.48
C ALA A 153 -0.09 -18.12 4.11
N MET A 154 -1.20 -17.69 3.50
CA MET A 154 -2.54 -17.94 4.03
C MET A 154 -2.92 -19.41 3.84
N PRO A 155 -3.51 -20.05 4.87
CA PRO A 155 -3.93 -21.45 4.77
C PRO A 155 -5.06 -21.59 3.74
N THR A 156 -4.97 -22.60 2.88
CA THR A 156 -6.02 -22.91 1.89
C THR A 156 -7.21 -23.62 2.55
N PHE A 157 -8.38 -23.59 1.90
CA PHE A 157 -9.57 -24.28 2.41
C PHE A 157 -9.51 -25.82 2.32
N ASP A 158 -8.84 -26.36 1.30
CA ASP A 158 -8.86 -27.81 0.98
C ASP A 158 -7.50 -28.51 1.21
N ASP A 159 -6.69 -28.02 2.16
CA ASP A 159 -5.30 -28.48 2.39
C ASP A 159 -4.42 -28.50 1.12
N LEU A 160 -4.76 -27.65 0.15
CA LEU A 160 -3.95 -27.46 -1.03
C LEU A 160 -2.61 -26.83 -0.65
N PRO A 161 -1.51 -27.19 -1.36
CA PRO A 161 -0.19 -26.65 -1.06
C PRO A 161 -0.08 -25.13 -1.33
N ARG A 162 -1.02 -24.56 -2.11
CA ARG A 162 -1.06 -23.15 -2.47
C ARG A 162 -2.44 -22.76 -3.01
N TRP A 163 -2.77 -21.48 -2.89
CA TRP A 163 -3.91 -20.87 -3.57
C TRP A 163 -3.72 -20.89 -5.08
N THR A 164 -4.77 -21.30 -5.79
CA THR A 164 -4.86 -21.25 -7.25
C THR A 164 -5.99 -20.32 -7.67
N ALA A 165 -5.90 -19.76 -8.87
CA ALA A 165 -6.97 -18.93 -9.41
C ALA A 165 -8.32 -19.68 -9.42
N GLU A 166 -8.31 -20.98 -9.68
CA GLU A 166 -9.51 -21.81 -9.67
C GLU A 166 -10.12 -21.95 -8.26
N SER A 167 -9.30 -22.21 -7.24
CA SER A 167 -9.77 -22.25 -5.85
C SER A 167 -10.31 -20.90 -5.37
N VAL A 168 -9.76 -19.80 -5.86
CA VAL A 168 -10.28 -18.46 -5.54
C VAL A 168 -11.61 -18.22 -6.24
N ARG A 169 -11.74 -18.56 -7.53
CA ARG A 169 -12.99 -18.40 -8.31
C ARG A 169 -14.16 -19.16 -7.70
N GLN A 170 -13.94 -20.34 -7.12
CA GLN A 170 -14.99 -21.10 -6.41
C GLN A 170 -15.55 -20.36 -5.18
N HIS A 171 -14.82 -19.37 -4.67
CA HIS A 171 -15.21 -18.56 -3.52
C HIS A 171 -15.50 -17.10 -3.86
N MET A 172 -15.33 -16.71 -5.13
CA MET A 172 -15.78 -15.40 -5.62
C MET A 172 -17.31 -15.39 -5.74
N PRO A 173 -17.96 -14.25 -5.45
CA PRO A 173 -19.36 -14.09 -5.78
C PRO A 173 -19.52 -14.22 -7.30
N LEU A 174 -20.48 -15.03 -7.77
CA LEU A 174 -20.87 -15.06 -9.17
C LEU A 174 -21.48 -13.68 -9.50
N ILE A 175 -20.75 -12.88 -10.28
CA ILE A 175 -21.22 -11.61 -10.83
C ILE A 175 -21.84 -11.87 -12.20
#